data_AF-A0A363RS76-F1
#
_entry.id   AF-A0A363RS76-F1
#
_cell.length_a   1.000
_cell.length_b   1.000
_cell.length_c   1.000
_cell.angle_alpha   90.00
_cell.angle_beta   90.00
_cell.angle_gamma   90.00
#
_symmetry.space_group_name_H-M   'P 1'
#
loop_
_entity.id
_entity.type
_entity.pdbx_description
1 polymer ?
#
loop_
_entity_poly.entity_id
_entity_poly.type
_entity_poly.pdbx_seq_one_letter_code
_entity_poly.pdbx_strand_id
1 'polypeptide(L)'
;MRAYFLRTALWMGLYCALHALVIVGVFDAILGTPAAWLLALAVALPIAAQLRASLQWIQAADEYQRAQAVRSVVIACGLVLILCSVWGFGESYAAAPHAPAWLVVPLFWLVWGLVTGVMRLRS
;
A
#
# COMPACT_ATOMS: atom_id res chain seq x y z
N MET A 1 -14.18 -13.74 5.39
CA MET A 1 -12.83 -13.62 4.76
C MET A 1 -12.89 -13.34 3.26
N ARG A 2 -13.63 -14.09 2.43
CA ARG A 2 -13.69 -13.86 0.96
C ARG A 2 -14.09 -12.43 0.53
N ALA A 3 -15.11 -11.85 1.15
CA ALA A 3 -15.55 -10.46 0.86
C ALA A 3 -14.48 -9.39 1.19
N TYR A 4 -13.58 -9.66 2.15
CA TYR A 4 -12.50 -8.75 2.52
C TYR A 4 -11.36 -8.78 1.51
N PHE A 5 -10.95 -9.98 1.06
CA PHE A 5 -9.97 -10.10 -0.03
C PHE A 5 -10.48 -9.46 -1.31
N LEU A 6 -11.75 -9.63 -1.65
CA LEU A 6 -12.39 -8.95 -2.77
C LEU A 6 -12.36 -7.42 -2.59
N ARG A 7 -12.72 -6.89 -1.42
CA ARG A 7 -12.70 -5.44 -1.18
C ARG A 7 -11.29 -4.84 -1.24
N THR A 8 -10.30 -5.51 -0.65
CA THR A 8 -8.90 -5.10 -0.70
C THR A 8 -8.34 -5.19 -2.12
N ALA A 9 -8.66 -6.27 -2.86
CA ALA A 9 -8.28 -6.43 -4.25
C ALA A 9 -8.96 -5.40 -5.16
N LEU A 10 -10.20 -4.99 -4.86
CA LEU A 10 -10.90 -3.94 -5.60
C LEU A 10 -10.22 -2.58 -5.41
N TRP A 11 -9.88 -2.19 -4.19
CA TRP A 11 -9.20 -0.91 -3.93
C TRP A 11 -7.78 -0.89 -4.50
N MET A 12 -7.05 -2.00 -4.40
CA MET A 12 -5.74 -2.14 -5.06
C MET A 12 -5.86 -2.20 -6.58
N GLY A 13 -6.90 -2.85 -7.10
CA GLY A 13 -7.21 -2.84 -8.53
C GLY A 13 -7.50 -1.43 -9.05
N LEU A 14 -8.26 -0.63 -8.29
CA LEU A 14 -8.53 0.77 -8.63
C LEU A 14 -7.26 1.62 -8.57
N TYR A 15 -6.43 1.45 -7.55
CA TYR A 15 -5.14 2.13 -7.43
C TYR A 15 -4.21 1.78 -8.62
N CYS A 16 -4.05 0.50 -8.94
CA CYS A 16 -3.27 0.04 -10.08
C CYS A 16 -3.85 0.54 -11.40
N ALA A 17 -5.17 0.56 -11.56
CA ALA A 17 -5.83 1.06 -12.77
C ALA A 17 -5.59 2.57 -12.96
N LEU A 18 -5.69 3.37 -11.89
CA LEU A 18 -5.38 4.79 -11.96
C LEU A 18 -3.91 5.04 -12.33
N HIS A 19 -2.97 4.28 -11.77
CA HIS A 19 -1.58 4.37 -12.17
C HIS A 19 -1.33 3.89 -13.61
N ALA A 20 -2.01 2.83 -14.05
CA ALA A 20 -1.93 2.38 -15.43
C ALA A 20 -2.40 3.47 -16.41
N LEU A 21 -3.52 4.16 -16.11
CA LEU A 21 -4.04 5.28 -16.91
C LEU A 21 -3.03 6.43 -16.99
N VAL A 22 -2.34 6.75 -15.89
CA VAL A 22 -1.25 7.74 -15.89
C VAL A 22 -0.08 7.27 -16.77
N ILE A 23 0.34 6.01 -16.64
CA ILE A 23 1.47 5.45 -17.40
C ILE A 23 1.18 5.40 -18.91
N VAL A 24 -0.07 5.13 -19.33
CA VAL A 24 -0.46 5.11 -20.75
C VAL A 24 -0.78 6.50 -21.31
N GLY A 25 -0.56 7.56 -20.55
CA GLY A 25 -0.62 8.95 -21.02
C GLY A 25 -2.00 9.59 -21.04
N VAL A 26 -3.02 8.99 -20.40
CA VAL A 26 -4.39 9.54 -20.36
C VAL A 26 -4.44 10.94 -19.74
N PHE A 27 -3.49 11.25 -18.86
CA PHE A 27 -3.43 12.52 -18.13
C PHE A 27 -2.24 13.41 -18.56
N ASP A 28 -1.54 13.10 -19.65
CA ASP A 28 -0.32 13.82 -20.06
C ASP A 28 -0.54 15.33 -20.21
N ALA A 29 -1.72 15.74 -20.69
CA ALA A 29 -2.09 17.14 -20.86
C ALA A 29 -2.14 17.95 -19.56
N ILE A 30 -2.30 17.29 -18.40
CA ILE A 30 -2.38 17.96 -17.09
C ILE A 30 -1.14 17.71 -16.23
N LEU A 31 -0.22 16.82 -16.62
CA LEU A 31 1.00 16.55 -15.87
C LEU A 31 1.87 17.83 -15.78
N GLY A 32 2.47 18.06 -14.62
CA GLY A 32 3.28 19.25 -14.35
C GLY A 32 2.48 20.56 -14.12
N THR A 33 1.16 20.54 -14.33
CA THR A 33 0.29 21.69 -14.03
C THR A 33 -0.26 21.63 -12.59
N PRO A 34 -0.76 22.74 -12.02
CA PRO A 34 -1.47 22.70 -10.75
C PRO A 34 -2.67 21.74 -10.73
N ALA A 35 -3.29 21.44 -11.88
CA ALA A 35 -4.38 20.47 -11.97
C ALA A 35 -3.93 19.03 -11.67
N ALA A 36 -2.65 18.70 -11.82
CA ALA A 36 -2.10 17.38 -11.46
C ALA A 36 -2.27 17.06 -9.96
N TRP A 37 -2.42 18.07 -9.10
CA TRP A 37 -2.72 17.85 -7.68
C TRP A 37 -4.10 17.22 -7.46
N LEU A 38 -5.09 17.53 -8.31
CA LEU A 38 -6.41 16.89 -8.24
C LEU A 38 -6.30 15.40 -8.56
N LEU A 39 -5.47 15.05 -9.54
CA LEU A 39 -5.18 13.66 -9.88
C LEU A 39 -4.43 12.95 -8.75
N ALA A 40 -3.41 13.60 -8.16
CA ALA A 40 -2.69 13.05 -7.00
C ALA A 40 -3.64 12.76 -5.82
N LEU A 41 -4.57 13.69 -5.53
CA LEU A 41 -5.61 13.49 -4.52
C LEU A 41 -6.55 12.36 -4.89
N ALA A 42 -6.99 12.28 -6.14
CA ALA A 42 -7.85 11.20 -6.62
C ALA A 42 -7.20 9.81 -6.46
N VAL A 43 -5.89 9.70 -6.72
CA VAL A 43 -5.11 8.47 -6.51
C VAL A 43 -4.89 8.17 -5.03
N ALA A 44 -4.82 9.19 -4.17
CA ALA A 44 -4.68 9.02 -2.72
C ALA A 44 -5.98 8.56 -2.03
N LEU A 45 -7.15 8.89 -2.58
CA LEU A 45 -8.45 8.51 -2.01
C LEU A 45 -8.62 6.99 -1.81
N PRO A 46 -8.31 6.11 -2.80
CA PRO A 46 -8.29 4.67 -2.61
C PRO A 46 -7.41 4.19 -1.44
N ILE A 47 -6.26 4.84 -1.23
CA ILE A 47 -5.33 4.49 -0.14
C ILE A 47 -5.99 4.76 1.21
N ALA A 48 -6.58 5.94 1.38
CA ALA A 48 -7.29 6.32 2.60
C ALA A 48 -8.51 5.43 2.86
N ALA A 49 -9.29 5.11 1.82
CA ALA A 49 -10.42 4.20 1.91
C ALA A 49 -9.97 2.80 2.35
N GLN A 50 -8.87 2.31 1.80
CA GLN A 50 -8.30 1.01 2.13
C GLN A 50 -7.75 0.96 3.57
N LEU A 51 -7.11 2.03 4.03
CA LEU A 51 -6.66 2.17 5.42
C LEU A 51 -7.84 2.12 6.39
N ARG A 52 -8.89 2.91 6.13
CA ARG A 52 -10.11 2.91 6.94
C ARG A 52 -10.77 1.53 6.96
N ALA A 53 -10.87 0.87 5.81
CA ALA A 53 -11.43 -0.48 5.69
C ALA A 53 -10.65 -1.51 6.51
N SER A 54 -9.33 -1.32 6.62
CA SER A 54 -8.43 -2.18 7.40
C SER A 54 -8.58 -1.94 8.91
N LEU A 55 -8.67 -0.68 9.34
CA LEU A 55 -8.92 -0.33 10.74
C LEU A 55 -10.26 -0.85 11.25
N GLN A 56 -11.33 -0.70 10.45
CA GLN A 56 -12.65 -1.23 10.79
C GLN A 56 -12.64 -2.75 10.96
N TRP A 57 -11.86 -3.46 10.14
CA TRP A 57 -11.71 -4.91 10.27
C TRP A 57 -10.98 -5.31 11.56
N ILE A 58 -9.90 -4.60 11.92
CA ILE A 58 -9.16 -4.83 13.17
C ILE A 58 -10.05 -4.57 14.38
N GLN A 59 -10.86 -3.51 14.35
CA GLN A 59 -11.77 -3.15 15.44
C GLN A 59 -12.89 -4.16 15.66
N ALA A 60 -13.38 -4.77 14.57
CA ALA A 60 -14.45 -5.78 14.62
C ALA A 60 -13.95 -7.19 15.01
N ALA A 61 -12.63 -7.39 15.11
CA ALA A 61 -12.05 -8.66 15.51
C ALA A 61 -12.13 -8.87 17.03
N ASP A 62 -12.15 -10.13 17.48
CA ASP A 62 -11.99 -10.46 18.90
C ASP A 62 -10.62 -10.02 19.44
N GLU A 63 -10.46 -9.97 20.77
CA GLU A 63 -9.23 -9.44 21.40
C GLU A 63 -7.95 -10.14 20.90
N TYR A 64 -8.01 -11.46 20.74
CA TYR A 64 -6.87 -12.25 20.28
C TYR A 64 -6.53 -11.95 18.82
N GLN A 65 -7.53 -11.99 17.94
CA GLN A 65 -7.37 -11.68 16.52
C GLN A 65 -6.95 -10.22 16.30
N ARG A 66 -7.48 -9.29 17.09
CA ARG A 66 -7.13 -7.87 17.06
C ARG A 66 -5.68 -7.63 17.44
N ALA A 67 -5.22 -8.22 18.55
CA ALA A 67 -3.82 -8.13 18.97
C ALA A 67 -2.88 -8.70 17.89
N GLN A 68 -3.24 -9.85 17.30
CA GLN A 68 -2.48 -10.45 16.21
C GLN A 68 -2.47 -9.57 14.95
N ALA A 69 -3.60 -8.97 14.59
CA ALA A 69 -3.71 -8.09 13.44
C ALA A 69 -2.87 -6.81 13.62
N VAL A 70 -2.95 -6.15 14.78
CA VAL A 70 -2.12 -4.98 15.08
C VAL A 70 -0.64 -5.32 15.02
N ARG A 71 -0.23 -6.45 15.63
CA ARG A 71 1.15 -6.92 15.59
C ARG A 71 1.63 -7.15 14.15
N SER A 72 0.78 -7.73 13.29
CA SER A 72 1.12 -7.96 11.88
C SER A 72 1.35 -6.65 11.11
N VAL A 73 0.56 -5.61 11.38
CA VAL A 73 0.73 -4.28 10.77
C VAL A 73 2.05 -3.65 11.21
N VAL A 74 2.37 -3.70 12.51
CA VAL A 74 3.61 -3.14 13.05
C VAL A 74 4.84 -3.81 12.42
N ILE A 75 4.83 -5.14 12.33
CA ILE A 75 5.91 -5.90 11.68
C ILE A 75 6.02 -5.51 10.20
N ALA A 76 4.89 -5.41 9.49
CA ALA A 76 4.88 -5.02 8.09
C ALA A 76 5.43 -3.60 7.87
N CYS A 77 5.03 -2.62 8.69
CA CYS A 77 5.57 -1.27 8.67
C CYS A 77 7.09 -1.28 8.89
N GLY A 78 7.59 -2.04 9.87
CA GLY A 78 9.03 -2.14 10.14
C GLY A 78 9.81 -2.74 8.96
N LEU A 79 9.29 -3.79 8.34
CA LEU A 79 9.91 -4.40 7.16
C LEU A 79 9.93 -3.44 5.96
N VAL A 80 8.81 -2.75 5.69
CA VAL A 80 8.73 -1.75 4.61
C VAL A 80 9.70 -0.61 4.87
N LEU A 81 9.78 -0.10 6.12
CA LEU A 81 10.74 0.92 6.50
C LEU A 81 12.17 0.49 6.19
N ILE A 82 12.56 -0.72 6.58
CA ILE A 82 13.89 -1.28 6.29
C ILE A 82 14.12 -1.35 4.77
N LEU A 83 13.19 -1.91 4.00
CA LEU A 83 13.33 -2.07 2.55
C LEU A 83 13.46 -0.71 1.85
N CYS A 84 12.60 0.25 2.20
CA CYS A 84 12.65 1.60 1.64
C CYS A 84 13.93 2.34 2.03
N SER A 85 14.41 2.20 3.27
CA SER A 85 15.68 2.79 3.69
C SER A 85 16.86 2.17 2.96
N VAL A 86 16.91 0.84 2.82
CA VAL A 86 17.96 0.15 2.06
C VAL A 86 17.98 0.65 0.62
N TRP A 87 16.81 0.78 -0.02
CA TRP A 87 16.74 1.29 -1.39
C TRP A 87 17.12 2.77 -1.49
N GLY A 88 16.66 3.62 -0.58
CA GLY A 88 17.02 5.04 -0.54
C GLY A 88 18.52 5.28 -0.33
N PHE A 89 19.18 4.44 0.48
CA PHE A 89 20.64 4.43 0.60
C PHE A 89 21.29 3.92 -0.69
N GLY A 90 20.71 2.93 -1.37
CA GLY A 90 21.15 2.48 -2.69
C GLY A 90 21.11 3.58 -3.74
N GLU A 91 20.04 4.37 -3.79
CA GLU A 91 19.93 5.53 -4.69
C GLU A 91 21.00 6.59 -4.36
N SER A 92 21.24 6.83 -3.08
CA SER A 92 22.17 7.87 -2.62
C SER A 92 23.65 7.48 -2.77
N TYR A 93 23.98 6.20 -2.54
CA TYR A 93 25.37 5.75 -2.38
C TYR A 93 25.84 4.76 -3.44
N ALA A 94 24.92 4.01 -4.06
CA ALA A 94 25.24 2.90 -4.95
C ALA A 94 24.74 3.12 -6.39
N ALA A 95 24.30 4.34 -6.72
CA ALA A 95 23.72 4.69 -8.02
C ALA A 95 22.57 3.76 -8.44
N ALA A 96 21.79 3.26 -7.46
CA ALA A 96 20.61 2.46 -7.74
C ALA A 96 19.59 3.28 -8.55
N PRO A 97 18.78 2.64 -9.43
CA PRO A 97 17.74 3.33 -10.17
C PRO A 97 16.73 4.00 -9.23
N HIS A 98 16.26 5.19 -9.61
CA HIS A 98 15.23 5.89 -8.85
C HIS A 98 13.93 5.08 -8.83
N ALA A 99 13.48 4.71 -7.63
CA ALA A 99 12.20 4.07 -7.41
C ALA A 99 11.17 5.13 -7.01
N PRO A 100 10.06 5.25 -7.75
CA PRO A 100 9.06 6.24 -7.43
C PRO A 100 8.35 5.89 -6.11
N ALA A 101 8.17 6.89 -5.25
CA ALA A 101 7.65 6.72 -3.89
C ALA A 101 6.25 6.07 -3.81
N TRP A 102 5.47 6.12 -4.89
CA TRP A 102 4.16 5.46 -4.92
C TRP A 102 4.25 3.94 -4.78
N LEU A 103 5.41 3.32 -5.10
CA LEU A 103 5.65 1.87 -4.92
C LEU A 103 5.57 1.41 -3.46
N VAL A 104 5.72 2.32 -2.50
CA VAL A 104 5.59 2.02 -1.07
C VAL A 104 4.22 1.44 -0.73
N VAL A 105 3.16 1.92 -1.41
CA VAL A 105 1.78 1.49 -1.16
C VAL A 105 1.59 -0.01 -1.49
N PRO A 106 1.80 -0.48 -2.73
CA PRO A 106 1.65 -1.90 -3.05
C PRO A 106 2.65 -2.77 -2.27
N LEU A 107 3.87 -2.27 -2.01
CA LEU A 107 4.85 -2.98 -1.19
C LEU A 107 4.32 -3.24 0.23
N PHE A 108 3.74 -2.22 0.87
CA PHE A 108 3.15 -2.38 2.20
C PHE A 108 2.06 -3.45 2.24
N TRP A 109 1.13 -3.43 1.27
CA TRP A 109 0.04 -4.41 1.22
C TRP A 109 0.54 -5.83 0.99
N LEU A 110 1.55 -6.00 0.13
CA LEU A 110 2.20 -7.28 -0.12
C LEU A 110 2.87 -7.81 1.15
N VAL A 111 3.70 -7.00 1.80
CA VAL A 111 4.40 -7.38 3.03
C VAL A 111 3.42 -7.70 4.16
N TRP A 112 2.37 -6.89 4.33
CA TRP A 112 1.36 -7.13 5.37
C TRP A 112 0.59 -8.44 5.13
N GLY A 113 0.24 -8.73 3.87
CA GLY A 113 -0.38 -10.01 3.48
C GLY A 113 0.51 -11.21 3.81
N LEU A 114 1.81 -11.14 3.50
CA LEU A 114 2.79 -12.17 3.82
C LEU A 114 2.94 -12.39 5.32
N VAL A 115 3.11 -11.31 6.09
CA VAL A 115 3.24 -11.38 7.56
C VAL A 115 2.01 -12.02 8.17
N THR A 116 0.81 -11.60 7.75
CA THR A 116 -0.45 -12.15 8.24
C THR A 116 -0.60 -13.63 7.88
N GLY A 117 -0.19 -14.03 6.67
CA GLY A 117 -0.17 -15.44 6.24
C GLY A 117 0.75 -16.30 7.10
N VAL A 118 2.00 -15.87 7.30
CA VAL A 118 2.99 -16.56 8.14
C VAL A 118 2.51 -16.69 9.58
N MET A 119 1.91 -15.63 10.12
CA MET A 119 1.39 -15.62 11.48
C MET A 119 0.23 -16.59 11.70
N ARG A 120 -0.63 -16.78 10.69
CA ARG A 120 -1.75 -17.74 10.73
C ARG A 120 -1.31 -19.20 10.58
N LEU A 121 -0.18 -19.46 9.93
CA LEU A 121 0.37 -20.81 9.80
C LEU A 121 1.02 -21.31 11.10
N ARG A 122 1.27 -20.41 12.06
CA ARG A 122 1.95 -20.70 13.34
C ARG A 122 1.00 -20.71 14.55
N SER A 123 -0.29 -20.45 14.34
CA SER A 123 -1.37 -20.43 15.35
C SER A 123 -2.29 -21.62 15.18
#